data_AF-A0A815P0C6-F1
#
_entry.id   AF-A0A815P0C6-F1
#
_cell.length_a   1.000
_cell.length_b   1.000
_cell.length_c   1.000
_cell.angle_alpha   90.00
_cell.angle_beta   90.00
_cell.angle_gamma   90.00
#
_symmetry.space_group_name_H-M   'P 1'
#
loop_
_entity.id
_entity.type
_entity.pdbx_description
1 polymer ?
#
loop_
_entity_poly.entity_id
_entity_poly.type
_entity_poly.pdbx_seq_one_letter_code
_entity_poly.pdbx_strand_id
1 'polypeptide(L)'
;FKYEEFIDDDLEVTLYHERIDRFYSSFWTKRKWYFRLHIDTGYVLDDLIVYSVSSDRKNPISNMDENISLNEHDESILSLQVLSETNQLTIIDLPHIDNDPSLSATIGPILLLVPITCLNITCWKIFIGSLIELVVCLPNLNSLVVSSLTMIKPRCLSVEETTALRWLSKNNVITKVKLHRMNDLAEIQFLFDLCSSMEYLEVDCTDKICPKQLLRFILMKNIKSIPKLSSFCFGISVKKQNIIDELITMINLEQLCHNYTIKQIQNKIYLRWTR
;
A
#
# COMPACT_ATOMS: atom_id res chain seq x y z
N PHE A 1 -11.98 6.80 25.70
CA PHE A 1 -11.16 5.82 26.44
C PHE A 1 -9.90 5.57 25.63
N LYS A 2 -8.73 5.64 26.27
CA LYS A 2 -7.43 5.35 25.68
C LYS A 2 -6.68 4.47 26.67
N TYR A 3 -6.19 3.32 26.21
CA TYR A 3 -5.30 2.43 26.94
C TYR A 3 -3.98 2.37 26.18
N GLU A 4 -2.87 2.57 26.87
CA GLU A 4 -1.53 2.54 26.29
C GLU A 4 -0.65 1.67 27.18
N GLU A 5 0.16 0.86 26.53
CA GLU A 5 1.18 0.04 27.15
C GLU A 5 2.49 0.31 26.44
N PHE A 6 3.45 0.78 27.22
CA PHE A 6 4.79 1.12 26.77
C PHE A 6 5.66 -0.08 27.06
N ILE A 7 6.35 -0.57 26.03
CA ILE A 7 7.27 -1.68 26.16
C ILE A 7 8.60 -1.20 25.65
N ASP A 8 9.56 -1.30 26.55
CA ASP A 8 10.97 -1.26 26.24
C ASP A 8 11.34 -2.70 25.84
N ASP A 9 11.61 -2.90 24.55
CA ASP A 9 11.93 -4.21 23.97
C ASP A 9 13.05 -4.02 22.96
N ASP A 10 14.02 -4.93 22.95
CA ASP A 10 15.11 -4.95 21.96
C ASP A 10 14.62 -5.42 20.57
N LEU A 11 13.31 -5.32 20.31
CA LEU A 11 12.58 -5.84 19.15
C LEU A 11 12.75 -7.36 18.96
N GLU A 12 13.19 -8.09 19.99
CA GLU A 12 13.22 -9.55 19.95
C GLU A 12 11.81 -10.09 20.14
N VAL A 13 11.48 -11.19 19.46
CA VAL A 13 10.16 -11.81 19.59
C VAL A 13 10.04 -12.46 20.97
N THR A 14 9.62 -11.68 21.96
CA THR A 14 9.33 -12.16 23.31
C THR A 14 7.97 -12.86 23.39
N LEU A 15 7.73 -13.62 24.48
CA LEU A 15 6.39 -14.17 24.82
C LEU A 15 5.29 -13.09 24.86
N TYR A 16 5.67 -11.82 25.01
CA TYR A 16 4.73 -10.72 24.95
C TYR A 16 4.12 -10.57 23.55
N HIS A 17 4.96 -10.64 22.51
CA HIS A 17 4.54 -10.55 21.11
C HIS A 17 3.61 -11.70 20.72
N GLU A 18 3.84 -12.91 21.24
CA GLU A 18 2.92 -14.05 21.02
C GLU A 18 1.51 -13.78 21.56
N ARG A 19 1.39 -12.90 22.56
CA ARG A 19 0.13 -12.47 23.17
C ARG A 19 -0.41 -11.19 22.57
N ILE A 20 0.08 -10.75 21.41
CA ILE A 20 -0.45 -9.57 20.73
C ILE A 20 -1.94 -9.74 20.40
N ASP A 21 -2.44 -10.98 20.39
CA ASP A 21 -3.86 -11.35 20.27
C ASP A 21 -4.75 -10.73 21.31
N ARG A 22 -4.20 -10.42 22.48
CA ARG A 22 -4.90 -9.67 23.50
C ARG A 22 -5.31 -8.29 23.00
N PHE A 23 -4.64 -7.68 22.02
CA PHE A 23 -4.96 -6.38 21.43
C PHE A 23 -5.88 -6.45 20.20
N TYR A 24 -6.02 -7.63 19.58
CA TYR A 24 -6.98 -7.89 18.49
C TYR A 24 -8.09 -8.88 18.85
N SER A 25 -8.28 -9.13 20.15
CA SER A 25 -9.34 -10.00 20.63
C SER A 25 -10.73 -9.48 20.23
N SER A 26 -11.68 -10.40 20.09
CA SER A 26 -13.08 -10.07 19.76
C SER A 26 -13.72 -9.06 20.72
N PHE A 27 -13.17 -8.89 21.93
CA PHE A 27 -13.62 -7.90 22.91
C PHE A 27 -13.49 -6.46 22.37
N TRP A 28 -12.35 -6.13 21.74
CA TRP A 28 -12.07 -4.79 21.20
C TRP A 28 -12.82 -4.57 19.89
N THR A 29 -12.79 -5.57 19.01
CA THR A 29 -13.48 -5.53 17.71
C THR A 29 -14.98 -5.29 17.89
N LYS A 30 -15.65 -5.98 18.83
CA LYS A 30 -17.08 -5.76 19.13
C LYS A 30 -17.39 -4.34 19.60
N ARG A 31 -16.42 -3.65 20.20
CA ARG A 31 -16.56 -2.27 20.69
C ARG A 31 -16.15 -1.22 19.66
N LYS A 32 -15.67 -1.65 18.49
CA LYS A 32 -15.12 -0.79 17.44
C LYS A 32 -13.91 0.03 17.90
N TRP A 33 -13.09 -0.57 18.77
CA TRP A 33 -11.85 0.04 19.22
C TRP A 33 -10.71 -0.43 18.31
N TYR A 34 -9.74 0.44 18.06
CA TYR A 34 -8.62 0.17 17.16
C TYR A 34 -7.33 -0.01 17.93
N PHE A 35 -6.49 -0.90 17.41
CA PHE A 35 -5.15 -1.15 17.90
C PHE A 35 -4.16 -0.31 17.08
N ARG A 36 -3.23 0.35 17.76
CA ARG A 36 -2.15 1.09 17.14
C ARG A 36 -0.84 0.62 17.75
N LEU A 37 0.11 0.36 16.87
CA LEU A 37 1.48 0.01 17.18
C LEU A 37 2.34 1.17 16.70
N HIS A 38 2.89 1.92 17.63
CA HIS A 38 3.78 3.02 17.33
C HIS A 38 5.19 2.57 17.68
N ILE A 39 6.10 2.61 16.71
CA ILE A 39 7.50 2.23 16.92
C ILE A 39 8.30 3.50 16.73
N ASP A 40 8.91 3.96 17.81
CA ASP A 40 9.81 5.10 17.81
C ASP A 40 11.23 4.56 17.71
N THR A 41 11.88 4.75 16.56
CA THR A 41 13.25 4.32 16.30
C THR A 41 14.24 5.49 16.46
N GLY A 42 13.93 6.44 17.35
CA GLY A 42 14.75 7.61 17.62
C GLY A 42 16.16 7.26 18.10
N TYR A 43 17.17 7.94 17.55
CA TYR A 43 18.57 7.70 17.91
C TYR A 43 18.81 7.95 19.41
N VAL A 44 19.31 6.89 20.06
CA VAL A 44 20.00 6.82 21.36
C VAL A 44 19.25 5.94 22.37
N LEU A 45 19.40 4.64 22.13
CA LEU A 45 19.61 3.53 23.06
C LEU A 45 18.54 2.45 23.16
N ASP A 46 17.25 2.68 22.95
CA ASP A 46 16.26 1.59 22.98
C ASP A 46 15.09 1.89 22.02
N ASP A 47 14.66 0.89 21.25
CA ASP A 47 13.49 1.01 20.36
C ASP A 47 12.21 0.98 21.21
N LEU A 48 11.51 2.13 21.32
CA LEU A 48 10.29 2.19 22.10
C LEU A 48 9.10 1.71 21.26
N ILE A 49 8.55 0.55 21.64
CA ILE A 49 7.31 0.04 21.06
C ILE A 49 6.12 0.44 21.96
N VAL A 50 5.25 1.29 21.43
CA VAL A 50 4.02 1.71 22.10
C VAL A 50 2.81 0.97 21.50
N TYR A 51 2.22 0.11 22.31
CA TYR A 51 0.96 -0.57 22.02
C TYR A 51 -0.18 0.27 22.58
N SER A 52 -1.15 0.66 21.74
CA SER A 52 -2.29 1.44 22.21
C SER A 52 -3.61 0.92 21.66
N VAL A 53 -4.64 0.94 22.51
CA VAL A 53 -6.03 0.67 22.13
C VAL A 53 -6.86 1.89 22.50
N SER A 54 -7.58 2.42 21.52
CA SER A 54 -8.37 3.63 21.71
C SER A 54 -9.81 3.45 21.22
N SER A 55 -10.73 4.07 21.95
CA SER A 55 -12.14 4.18 21.56
C SER A 55 -12.41 5.41 20.69
N ASP A 56 -11.41 6.27 20.47
CA ASP A 56 -11.59 7.54 19.78
C ASP A 56 -11.74 7.32 18.27
N ARG A 57 -12.99 7.33 17.79
CA ARG A 57 -13.31 7.10 16.38
C ARG A 57 -12.80 8.19 15.45
N LYS A 58 -12.23 9.28 15.96
CA LYS A 58 -11.60 10.29 15.11
C LYS A 58 -10.47 9.62 14.37
N ASN A 59 -10.61 9.55 13.04
CA ASN A 59 -9.57 9.08 12.17
C ASN A 59 -8.36 9.98 12.45
N PRO A 60 -7.26 9.50 13.06
CA PRO A 60 -6.12 10.36 13.39
C PRO A 60 -5.57 11.05 12.14
N ILE A 61 -5.79 10.44 10.96
CA ILE A 61 -5.47 10.99 9.64
C ILE A 61 -6.14 12.35 9.38
N SER A 62 -7.37 12.60 9.87
CA SER A 62 -8.02 13.91 9.67
C SER A 62 -7.60 15.00 10.67
N ASN A 63 -6.89 14.63 11.73
CA ASN A 63 -6.49 15.55 12.80
C ASN A 63 -4.96 15.71 12.93
N MET A 64 -4.16 14.92 12.22
CA MET A 64 -2.70 15.10 12.17
C MET A 64 -2.29 16.34 11.37
N ASP A 65 -3.13 16.80 10.43
CA ASP A 65 -2.86 18.02 9.66
C ASP A 65 -2.96 19.33 10.47
N GLU A 66 -3.52 19.32 11.70
CA GLU A 66 -3.77 20.56 12.47
C GLU A 66 -2.89 20.76 13.71
N ASN A 67 -2.05 19.79 14.12
CA ASN A 67 -1.23 19.93 15.34
C ASN A 67 0.26 19.55 15.19
N ILE A 68 0.76 19.30 13.99
CA ILE A 68 2.21 19.23 13.76
C ILE A 68 2.70 20.67 13.58
N SER A 69 2.91 21.36 14.70
CA SER A 69 3.89 22.44 14.72
C SER A 69 5.23 21.82 14.32
N LEU A 70 5.75 22.23 13.17
CA LEU A 70 7.09 21.94 12.68
C LEU A 70 8.13 22.29 13.75
N ASN A 71 8.42 21.37 14.65
CA ASN A 71 9.73 21.30 15.27
C ASN A 71 10.57 20.45 14.32
N GLU A 72 11.54 21.09 13.67
CA GLU A 72 12.50 20.51 12.71
C GLU A 72 13.51 19.57 13.39
N HIS A 73 13.03 18.59 14.15
CA HIS A 73 13.84 17.44 14.53
C HIS A 73 13.24 16.22 13.84
N ASP A 74 13.94 15.79 12.78
CA ASP A 74 13.71 14.60 11.96
C ASP A 74 13.76 13.33 12.84
N GLU A 75 12.72 13.09 13.62
CA GLU A 75 12.52 11.81 14.30
C GLU A 75 11.92 10.82 13.30
N SER A 76 12.70 9.77 13.01
CA SER A 76 12.31 8.64 12.17
C SER A 76 11.23 7.81 12.87
N ILE A 77 9.96 8.19 12.72
CA ILE A 77 8.85 7.53 13.41
C ILE A 77 8.14 6.55 12.47
N LEU A 78 8.04 5.29 12.86
CA LEU A 78 7.20 4.29 12.20
C LEU A 78 5.85 4.19 12.92
N SER A 79 4.80 4.75 12.30
CA SER A 79 3.44 4.67 12.85
C SER A 79 2.60 3.63 12.12
N LEU A 80 2.31 2.51 12.79
CA LEU A 80 1.47 1.42 12.32
C LEU A 80 0.10 1.44 13.02
N GLN A 81 -0.97 1.40 12.24
CA GLN A 81 -2.33 1.30 12.79
C GLN A 81 -3.02 0.06 12.25
N VAL A 82 -3.45 -0.84 13.14
CA VAL A 82 -4.17 -2.06 12.79
C VAL A 82 -5.64 -1.91 13.16
N LEU A 83 -6.50 -1.87 12.13
CA LEU A 83 -7.95 -1.87 12.31
C LEU A 83 -8.44 -3.32 12.40
N SER A 84 -8.81 -3.75 13.62
CA SER A 84 -9.21 -5.13 13.91
C SER A 84 -10.50 -5.57 13.22
N GLU A 85 -11.40 -4.65 12.86
CA GLU A 85 -12.63 -4.98 12.12
C GLU A 85 -12.36 -5.36 10.66
N THR A 86 -11.31 -4.79 10.06
CA THR A 86 -11.02 -4.91 8.63
C THR A 86 -9.72 -5.65 8.33
N ASN A 87 -8.99 -6.08 9.37
CA ASN A 87 -7.64 -6.63 9.25
C ASN A 87 -6.76 -5.74 8.34
N GLN A 88 -6.86 -4.43 8.55
CA GLN A 88 -6.16 -3.44 7.74
C GLN A 88 -4.99 -2.87 8.53
N LEU A 89 -3.80 -2.95 7.96
CA LEU A 89 -2.61 -2.22 8.41
C LEU A 89 -2.54 -0.89 7.67
N THR A 90 -2.45 0.21 8.40
CA THR A 90 -2.17 1.53 7.83
C THR A 90 -0.80 2.01 8.30
N ILE A 91 0.07 2.31 7.34
CA ILE A 91 1.40 2.88 7.57
C ILE A 91 1.31 4.36 7.24
N ILE A 92 1.44 5.21 8.27
CA ILE A 92 1.25 6.65 8.13
C ILE A 92 2.56 7.31 7.69
N ASP A 93 3.64 6.91 8.34
CA ASP A 93 4.98 7.38 8.06
C ASP A 93 5.94 6.18 8.05
N LEU A 94 6.94 6.26 7.19
CA LEU A 94 7.98 5.24 7.05
C LEU A 94 9.31 5.98 6.96
N PRO A 95 10.19 5.84 7.97
CA PRO A 95 11.48 6.51 7.93
C PRO A 95 12.31 6.02 6.74
N HIS A 96 13.17 6.91 6.23
CA HIS A 96 14.09 6.58 5.16
C HIS A 96 15.23 5.72 5.72
N ILE A 97 14.97 4.41 5.84
CA ILE A 97 15.95 3.44 6.34
C ILE A 97 16.93 3.15 5.20
N ASP A 98 18.00 3.96 5.09
CA ASP A 98 19.01 3.75 4.05
C ASP A 98 20.08 2.71 4.44
N ASN A 99 20.20 2.32 5.73
CA ASN A 99 21.25 1.39 6.21
C ASN A 99 20.92 0.60 7.50
N ASP A 100 19.69 0.66 8.02
CA ASP A 100 19.32 0.03 9.30
C ASP A 100 18.91 -1.45 9.11
N PRO A 101 18.88 -2.30 10.16
CA PRO A 101 18.46 -3.69 10.02
C PRO A 101 17.07 -3.74 9.39
N SER A 102 16.85 -4.74 8.54
CA SER A 102 15.69 -4.78 7.67
C SER A 102 14.41 -4.60 8.48
N LEU A 103 13.51 -3.71 8.05
CA LEU A 103 12.20 -3.48 8.67
C LEU A 103 11.49 -4.83 8.93
N SER A 104 11.66 -5.76 7.98
CA SER A 104 11.21 -7.14 8.08
C SER A 104 11.73 -7.93 9.30
N ALA A 105 12.94 -7.67 9.80
CA ALA A 105 13.46 -8.29 11.01
C ALA A 105 12.75 -7.76 12.26
N THR A 106 12.56 -6.44 12.35
CA THR A 106 11.93 -5.75 13.48
C THR A 106 10.44 -6.05 13.60
N ILE A 107 9.66 -5.77 12.54
CA ILE A 107 8.19 -5.86 12.62
C ILE A 107 7.64 -7.15 12.01
N GLY A 108 8.44 -7.87 11.23
CA GLY A 108 7.97 -9.04 10.49
C GLY A 108 7.32 -10.10 11.38
N PRO A 109 7.93 -10.52 12.50
CA PRO A 109 7.31 -11.50 13.39
C PRO A 109 5.95 -11.04 13.93
N ILE A 110 5.82 -9.76 14.27
CA ILE A 110 4.57 -9.16 14.74
C ILE A 110 3.50 -9.22 13.65
N LEU A 111 3.87 -8.85 12.42
CA LEU A 111 2.96 -8.83 11.28
C LEU A 111 2.50 -10.23 10.85
N LEU A 112 3.34 -11.26 11.05
CA LEU A 112 2.98 -12.65 10.77
C LEU A 112 1.92 -13.22 11.71
N LEU A 113 1.81 -12.69 12.94
CA LEU A 113 0.82 -13.14 13.93
C LEU A 113 -0.59 -12.58 13.68
N VAL A 114 -0.69 -11.51 12.88
CA VAL A 114 -1.96 -10.83 12.60
C VAL A 114 -2.41 -11.17 11.17
N PRO A 115 -3.66 -11.62 10.95
CA PRO A 115 -4.15 -12.00 9.62
C PRO A 115 -4.50 -10.76 8.77
N ILE A 116 -3.51 -9.90 8.51
CA ILE A 116 -3.67 -8.65 7.78
C ILE A 116 -4.02 -8.96 6.33
N THR A 117 -5.15 -8.42 5.86
CA THR A 117 -5.66 -8.64 4.51
C THR A 117 -5.57 -7.40 3.64
N CYS A 118 -5.46 -6.21 4.25
CA CYS A 118 -5.34 -4.94 3.55
C CYS A 118 -4.15 -4.14 4.10
N LEU A 119 -3.31 -3.62 3.21
CA LEU A 119 -2.20 -2.74 3.53
C LEU A 119 -2.48 -1.38 2.90
N ASN A 120 -2.49 -0.33 3.72
CA ASN A 120 -2.72 1.05 3.31
C ASN A 120 -1.52 1.91 3.69
N ILE A 121 -0.72 2.31 2.72
CA ILE A 121 0.49 3.09 2.93
C ILE A 121 0.18 4.53 2.55
N THR A 122 -0.05 5.38 3.55
CA THR A 122 -0.45 6.76 3.33
C THR A 122 0.73 7.72 3.26
N CYS A 123 1.95 7.28 3.63
CA CYS A 123 3.14 8.11 3.58
C CYS A 123 3.36 8.71 2.18
N TRP A 124 3.95 9.91 2.13
CA TRP A 124 4.07 10.67 0.88
C TRP A 124 4.75 9.89 -0.23
N LYS A 125 5.74 9.06 0.12
CA LYS A 125 6.60 8.29 -0.80
C LYS A 125 7.12 7.04 -0.08
N ILE A 126 6.87 5.87 -0.66
CA ILE A 126 7.51 4.62 -0.21
C ILE A 126 8.52 4.11 -1.25
N PHE A 127 9.67 3.64 -0.79
CA PHE A 127 10.64 2.95 -1.63
C PHE A 127 10.17 1.55 -1.99
N ILE A 128 10.47 1.12 -3.21
CA ILE A 128 10.05 -0.20 -3.69
C ILE A 128 10.64 -1.35 -2.87
N GLY A 129 11.88 -1.21 -2.38
CA GLY A 129 12.52 -2.17 -1.47
C GLY A 129 11.73 -2.35 -0.18
N SER A 130 11.42 -1.25 0.50
CA SER A 130 10.60 -1.25 1.72
C SER A 130 9.21 -1.83 1.47
N LEU A 131 8.59 -1.55 0.32
CA LEU A 131 7.30 -2.15 -0.05
C LEU A 131 7.43 -3.67 -0.27
N ILE A 132 8.50 -4.14 -0.92
CA ILE A 132 8.76 -5.58 -1.08
C ILE A 132 8.87 -6.23 0.29
N GLU A 133 9.69 -5.69 1.19
CA GLU A 133 9.87 -6.23 2.55
C GLU A 133 8.55 -6.32 3.32
N LEU A 134 7.77 -5.23 3.32
CA LEU A 134 6.46 -5.19 3.97
C LEU A 134 5.53 -6.26 3.43
N VAL A 135 5.48 -6.45 2.12
CA VAL A 135 4.58 -7.43 1.49
C VAL A 135 5.06 -8.86 1.80
N VAL A 136 6.36 -9.12 1.93
CA VAL A 136 6.89 -10.43 2.38
C VAL A 136 6.38 -10.77 3.78
N CYS A 137 6.28 -9.80 4.68
CA CYS A 137 5.77 -9.99 6.04
C CYS A 137 4.25 -10.18 6.13
N LEU A 138 3.50 -10.07 5.02
CA LEU A 138 2.04 -10.06 4.98
C LEU A 138 1.48 -11.13 4.04
N PRO A 139 1.57 -12.44 4.39
CA PRO A 139 1.24 -13.53 3.48
C PRO A 139 -0.23 -13.58 3.07
N ASN A 140 -1.14 -13.01 3.87
CA ASN A 140 -2.58 -13.00 3.62
C ASN A 140 -3.09 -11.73 2.92
N LEU A 141 -2.17 -10.88 2.44
CA LEU A 141 -2.49 -9.60 1.84
C LEU A 141 -3.27 -9.76 0.52
N ASN A 142 -4.51 -9.26 0.48
CA ASN A 142 -5.38 -9.31 -0.69
C ASN A 142 -5.52 -7.94 -1.38
N SER A 143 -5.27 -6.85 -0.64
CA SER A 143 -5.49 -5.47 -1.07
C SER A 143 -4.32 -4.60 -0.67
N LEU A 144 -3.78 -3.86 -1.62
CA LEU A 144 -2.67 -2.94 -1.43
C LEU A 144 -3.08 -1.55 -1.88
N VAL A 145 -3.00 -0.57 -0.98
CA VAL A 145 -3.22 0.84 -1.25
C VAL A 145 -1.93 1.58 -0.95
N VAL A 146 -1.42 2.33 -1.92
CA VAL A 146 -0.17 3.09 -1.80
C VAL A 146 -0.42 4.53 -2.22
N SER A 147 0.00 5.48 -1.39
CA SER A 147 -0.07 6.91 -1.69
C SER A 147 0.77 7.27 -2.93
N SER A 148 2.08 7.03 -2.88
CA SER A 148 3.00 7.21 -4.01
C SER A 148 4.18 6.26 -3.88
N LEU A 149 4.70 5.81 -5.01
CA LEU A 149 5.97 5.09 -5.06
C LEU A 149 7.12 6.06 -5.31
N THR A 150 8.31 5.71 -4.83
CA THR A 150 9.56 6.35 -5.23
C THR A 150 10.46 5.33 -5.90
N MET A 151 10.56 5.46 -7.21
CA MET A 151 11.58 4.79 -7.99
C MET A 151 12.85 5.64 -7.91
N ILE A 152 13.86 5.20 -7.17
CA ILE A 152 15.18 5.83 -7.28
C ILE A 152 15.69 5.51 -8.69
N LYS A 153 15.90 6.56 -9.51
CA LYS A 153 16.50 6.54 -10.87
C LYS A 153 17.36 5.29 -11.12
N PRO A 154 17.25 4.65 -12.30
CA PRO A 154 17.22 3.20 -12.44
C PRO A 154 18.24 2.50 -11.54
N ARG A 155 17.94 2.39 -10.24
CA ARG A 155 18.67 1.52 -9.35
C ARG A 155 18.03 0.17 -9.61
N CYS A 156 18.81 -0.70 -10.23
CA CYS A 156 18.48 -2.11 -10.26
C CYS A 156 18.17 -2.54 -8.83
N LEU A 157 17.06 -3.24 -8.65
CA LEU A 157 16.81 -3.95 -7.40
C LEU A 157 18.07 -4.74 -7.02
N SER A 158 18.37 -4.81 -5.73
CA SER A 158 19.42 -5.72 -5.25
C SER A 158 19.10 -7.16 -5.66
N VAL A 159 20.09 -8.06 -5.54
CA VAL A 159 19.87 -9.48 -5.87
C VAL A 159 18.82 -10.06 -4.92
N GLU A 160 18.84 -9.63 -3.66
CA GLU A 160 17.92 -10.01 -2.61
C GLU A 160 16.51 -9.50 -2.92
N GLU A 161 16.35 -8.21 -3.23
CA GLU A 161 15.07 -7.60 -3.61
C GLU A 161 14.50 -8.24 -4.87
N THR A 162 15.34 -8.52 -5.88
CA THR A 162 14.92 -9.19 -7.12
C THR A 162 14.43 -10.62 -6.83
N THR A 163 15.11 -11.31 -5.92
CA THR A 163 14.73 -12.67 -5.52
C THR A 163 13.42 -12.66 -4.73
N ALA A 164 13.27 -11.74 -3.78
CA ALA A 164 12.05 -11.52 -3.02
C ALA A 164 10.88 -11.14 -3.93
N LEU A 165 11.06 -10.22 -4.86
CA LEU A 165 10.04 -9.83 -5.85
C LEU A 165 9.59 -11.02 -6.69
N ARG A 166 10.53 -11.84 -7.17
CA ARG A 166 10.20 -13.05 -7.95
C ARG A 166 9.42 -14.06 -7.12
N TRP A 167 9.78 -14.24 -5.85
CA TRP A 167 9.05 -15.09 -4.93
C TRP A 167 7.64 -14.55 -4.68
N LEU A 168 7.51 -13.26 -4.35
CA LEU A 168 6.22 -12.59 -4.14
C LEU A 168 5.31 -12.72 -5.35
N SER A 169 5.84 -12.43 -6.55
CA SER A 169 5.10 -12.51 -7.80
C SER A 169 4.41 -13.86 -7.99
N LYS A 170 4.96 -14.95 -7.45
CA LYS A 170 4.37 -16.30 -7.56
C LYS A 170 3.43 -16.66 -6.41
N ASN A 171 3.65 -16.09 -5.23
CA ASN A 171 3.03 -16.58 -4.00
C ASN A 171 1.99 -15.63 -3.41
N ASN A 172 2.03 -14.33 -3.72
CA ASN A 172 1.04 -13.41 -3.16
C ASN A 172 -0.34 -13.57 -3.81
N VAL A 173 -1.35 -13.19 -3.04
CA VAL A 173 -2.77 -13.26 -3.40
C VAL A 173 -3.38 -11.86 -3.54
N ILE A 174 -2.56 -10.86 -3.83
CA ILE A 174 -2.99 -9.48 -3.97
C ILE A 174 -3.83 -9.37 -5.24
N THR A 175 -5.13 -9.11 -5.07
CA THR A 175 -6.11 -9.00 -6.16
C THR A 175 -6.49 -7.55 -6.44
N LYS A 176 -6.32 -6.66 -5.46
CA LYS A 176 -6.69 -5.24 -5.56
C LYS A 176 -5.49 -4.37 -5.27
N VAL A 177 -5.16 -3.49 -6.22
CA VAL A 177 -4.10 -2.51 -6.04
C VAL A 177 -4.63 -1.11 -6.32
N LYS A 178 -4.29 -0.17 -5.46
CA LYS A 178 -4.60 1.24 -5.62
C LYS A 178 -3.35 2.10 -5.43
N LEU A 179 -3.08 2.97 -6.41
CA LEU A 179 -2.00 3.94 -6.38
C LEU A 179 -2.58 5.36 -6.47
N HIS A 180 -2.54 6.11 -5.38
CA HIS A 180 -3.14 7.47 -5.31
C HIS A 180 -2.37 8.54 -6.07
N ARG A 181 -1.11 8.30 -6.39
CA ARG A 181 -0.31 9.24 -7.15
C ARG A 181 0.71 8.49 -7.99
N MET A 182 0.40 8.40 -9.27
CA MET A 182 1.31 7.84 -10.26
C MET A 182 2.20 8.92 -10.87
N ASN A 183 3.52 8.74 -10.76
CA ASN A 183 4.50 9.66 -11.31
C ASN A 183 5.11 9.16 -12.64
N ASP A 184 5.18 7.85 -12.84
CA ASP A 184 5.74 7.24 -14.06
C ASP A 184 5.13 5.85 -14.36
N LEU A 185 5.14 5.43 -15.63
CA LEU A 185 4.69 4.10 -16.08
C LEU A 185 5.54 2.97 -15.50
N ALA A 186 6.80 3.24 -15.14
CA ALA A 186 7.65 2.28 -14.45
C ALA A 186 7.07 1.82 -13.11
N GLU A 187 6.33 2.68 -12.40
CA GLU A 187 5.65 2.33 -11.14
C GLU A 187 4.56 1.28 -11.38
N ILE A 188 3.79 1.42 -12.47
CA ILE A 188 2.76 0.44 -12.85
C ILE A 188 3.40 -0.88 -13.28
N GLN A 189 4.50 -0.82 -14.04
CA GLN A 189 5.25 -2.03 -14.39
C GLN A 189 5.74 -2.77 -13.14
N PHE A 190 6.30 -2.05 -12.16
CA PHE A 190 6.71 -2.64 -10.89
C PHE A 190 5.52 -3.29 -10.15
N LEU A 191 4.38 -2.61 -10.04
CA LEU A 191 3.18 -3.17 -9.41
C LEU A 191 2.69 -4.43 -10.13
N PHE A 192 2.87 -4.49 -11.45
CA PHE A 192 2.53 -5.66 -12.25
C PHE A 192 3.45 -6.84 -11.98
N ASP A 193 4.74 -6.59 -11.82
CA ASP A 193 5.72 -7.61 -11.47
C ASP A 193 5.52 -8.09 -10.02
N LEU A 194 5.17 -7.17 -9.11
CA LEU A 194 4.86 -7.47 -7.71
C LEU A 194 3.59 -8.32 -7.59
N CYS A 195 2.48 -7.93 -8.21
CA CYS A 195 1.15 -8.51 -7.96
C CYS A 195 0.61 -9.27 -9.19
N SER A 196 1.13 -10.46 -9.48
CA SER A 196 0.73 -11.24 -10.66
C SER A 196 -0.74 -11.71 -10.65
N SER A 197 -1.35 -11.78 -9.46
CA SER A 197 -2.75 -12.16 -9.27
C SER A 197 -3.71 -10.97 -9.28
N MET A 198 -3.25 -9.76 -9.62
CA MET A 198 -4.06 -8.56 -9.62
C MET A 198 -5.24 -8.67 -10.59
N GLU A 199 -6.45 -8.41 -10.07
CA GLU A 199 -7.71 -8.41 -10.81
C GLU A 199 -8.24 -6.99 -11.03
N TYR A 200 -7.95 -6.09 -10.08
CA TYR A 200 -8.36 -4.69 -10.07
C TYR A 200 -7.16 -3.77 -9.81
N LEU A 201 -7.00 -2.78 -10.68
CA LEU A 201 -6.05 -1.69 -10.51
C LEU A 201 -6.79 -0.34 -10.50
N GLU A 202 -6.53 0.50 -9.49
CA GLU A 202 -6.97 1.89 -9.43
C GLU A 202 -5.77 2.83 -9.38
N VAL A 203 -5.73 3.83 -10.27
CA VAL A 203 -4.60 4.77 -10.34
C VAL A 203 -5.10 6.20 -10.48
N ASP A 204 -4.65 7.09 -9.60
CA ASP A 204 -4.88 8.51 -9.78
C ASP A 204 -3.66 9.11 -10.52
N CYS A 205 -3.90 9.54 -11.76
CA CYS A 205 -2.86 10.07 -12.64
C CYS A 205 -2.48 11.50 -12.25
N THR A 206 -1.18 11.79 -12.21
CA THR A 206 -0.69 13.18 -12.20
C THR A 206 -0.86 13.81 -13.58
N ASP A 207 -0.88 15.15 -13.66
CA ASP A 207 -1.04 15.88 -14.93
C ASP A 207 0.06 15.61 -15.97
N LYS A 208 1.14 14.95 -15.58
CA LYS A 208 2.25 14.56 -16.45
C LYS A 208 1.94 13.35 -17.32
N ILE A 209 0.96 12.51 -16.94
CA ILE A 209 0.68 11.25 -17.61
C ILE A 209 -0.61 11.37 -18.40
N CYS A 210 -0.51 11.23 -19.71
CA CYS A 210 -1.69 11.22 -20.58
C CYS A 210 -2.52 9.95 -20.31
N PRO A 211 -3.82 10.06 -19.95
CA PRO A 211 -4.64 8.89 -19.67
C PRO A 211 -4.72 7.89 -20.82
N LYS A 212 -4.68 8.38 -22.06
CA LYS A 212 -4.63 7.55 -23.28
C LYS A 212 -3.37 6.68 -23.33
N GLN A 213 -2.21 7.26 -22.99
CA GLN A 213 -0.94 6.53 -22.94
C GLN A 213 -0.93 5.48 -21.83
N LEU A 214 -1.42 5.83 -20.64
CA LEU A 214 -1.55 4.88 -19.53
C LEU A 214 -2.46 3.71 -19.89
N LEU A 215 -3.65 3.99 -20.44
CA LEU A 215 -4.59 2.94 -20.80
C LEU A 215 -4.02 2.01 -21.88
N ARG A 216 -3.39 2.58 -22.91
CA ARG A 216 -2.71 1.80 -23.95
C ARG A 216 -1.63 0.91 -23.35
N PHE A 217 -0.79 1.45 -22.47
CA PHE A 217 0.27 0.70 -21.79
C PHE A 217 -0.30 -0.50 -21.02
N ILE A 218 -1.35 -0.28 -20.22
CA ILE A 218 -1.99 -1.32 -19.40
C ILE A 218 -2.58 -2.42 -20.28
N LEU A 219 -3.36 -2.07 -21.31
CA LEU A 219 -4.02 -3.07 -22.15
C LEU A 219 -3.00 -3.90 -22.96
N MET A 220 -1.94 -3.26 -23.47
CA MET A 220 -0.85 -3.97 -24.17
C MET A 220 -0.09 -4.93 -23.24
N LYS A 221 0.12 -4.55 -21.97
CA LYS A 221 0.84 -5.37 -20.98
C LYS A 221 -0.02 -6.49 -20.39
N ASN A 222 -1.30 -6.26 -20.18
CA ASN A 222 -2.24 -7.23 -19.59
C ASN A 222 -2.23 -8.58 -20.32
N ILE A 223 -2.14 -8.57 -21.66
CA ILE A 223 -2.09 -9.79 -22.48
C ILE A 223 -0.92 -10.70 -22.09
N LYS A 224 0.21 -10.15 -21.66
CA LYS A 224 1.45 -10.90 -21.40
C LYS A 224 1.80 -11.04 -19.92
N SER A 225 1.61 -9.98 -19.14
CA SER A 225 2.23 -9.85 -17.81
C SER A 225 1.27 -10.09 -16.65
N ILE A 226 -0.02 -9.75 -16.77
CA ILE A 226 -0.99 -9.97 -15.69
C ILE A 226 -2.25 -10.62 -16.23
N PRO A 227 -2.28 -11.95 -16.32
CA PRO A 227 -3.41 -12.65 -16.90
C PRO A 227 -4.70 -12.60 -16.05
N LYS A 228 -4.75 -11.88 -14.93
CA LYS A 228 -5.98 -11.78 -14.12
C LYS A 228 -6.61 -10.40 -14.13
N LEU A 229 -5.90 -9.39 -14.63
CA LEU A 229 -6.41 -8.02 -14.64
C LEU A 229 -7.63 -7.96 -15.56
N SER A 230 -8.78 -7.62 -14.98
CA SER A 230 -10.08 -7.54 -15.65
C SER A 230 -10.80 -6.21 -15.43
N SER A 231 -10.32 -5.41 -14.47
CA SER A 231 -10.86 -4.08 -14.20
C SER A 231 -9.75 -3.09 -13.90
N PHE A 232 -9.87 -1.91 -14.50
CA PHE A 232 -8.96 -0.79 -14.34
C PHE A 232 -9.76 0.49 -14.11
N CYS A 233 -9.36 1.26 -13.12
CA CYS A 233 -9.94 2.55 -12.79
C CYS A 233 -8.83 3.62 -12.79
N PHE A 234 -9.11 4.79 -13.36
CA PHE A 234 -8.20 5.91 -13.19
C PHE A 234 -8.90 7.26 -13.01
N GLY A 235 -8.29 8.10 -12.20
CA GLY A 235 -8.72 9.48 -11.95
C GLY A 235 -8.40 10.40 -13.13
N ILE A 236 -9.30 11.35 -13.40
CA ILE A 236 -9.11 12.43 -14.38
C ILE A 236 -9.23 13.79 -13.69
N SER A 237 -8.19 14.62 -13.81
CA SER A 237 -8.14 15.96 -13.18
C SER A 237 -9.04 16.98 -13.87
N VAL A 238 -9.28 16.82 -15.18
CA VAL A 238 -10.08 17.76 -15.99
C VAL A 238 -11.22 17.03 -16.69
N LYS A 239 -12.44 17.59 -16.60
CA LYS A 239 -13.60 17.16 -17.40
C LYS A 239 -13.35 17.48 -18.88
N LYS A 240 -12.60 16.61 -19.57
CA LYS A 240 -12.53 16.62 -21.02
C LYS A 240 -13.80 15.96 -21.55
N GLN A 241 -14.65 16.76 -22.19
CA GLN A 241 -16.00 16.37 -22.60
C GLN A 241 -16.05 15.09 -23.47
N ASN A 242 -14.93 14.72 -24.11
CA ASN A 242 -14.87 13.63 -25.09
C ASN A 242 -13.82 12.54 -24.76
N ILE A 243 -13.26 12.52 -23.54
CA ILE A 243 -12.17 11.57 -23.25
C ILE A 243 -12.59 10.10 -23.39
N ILE A 244 -13.85 9.77 -23.07
CA ILE A 244 -14.37 8.41 -23.24
C ILE A 244 -14.35 8.00 -24.72
N ASP A 245 -14.83 8.86 -25.62
CA ASP A 245 -14.90 8.59 -27.06
C ASP A 245 -13.50 8.43 -27.67
N GLU A 246 -12.54 9.23 -27.21
CA GLU A 246 -11.13 9.10 -27.62
C GLU A 246 -10.54 7.76 -27.19
N LEU A 247 -10.84 7.30 -25.96
CA LEU A 247 -10.36 6.02 -25.45
C LEU A 247 -11.03 4.84 -26.16
N ILE A 248 -12.34 4.89 -26.40
CA ILE A 248 -13.08 3.88 -27.18
C ILE A 248 -12.47 3.76 -28.58
N THR A 249 -12.29 4.90 -29.24
CA THR A 249 -11.71 4.96 -30.59
C THR A 249 -10.32 4.33 -30.62
N MET A 250 -9.46 4.66 -29.65
CA MET A 250 -8.15 4.05 -29.51
C MET A 250 -8.22 2.53 -29.31
N ILE A 251 -9.04 2.05 -28.36
CA ILE A 251 -9.17 0.62 -28.07
C ILE A 251 -9.61 -0.14 -29.32
N ASN A 252 -10.59 0.40 -30.06
CA ASN A 252 -11.14 -0.25 -31.24
C ASN A 252 -10.17 -0.25 -32.43
N LEU A 253 -9.50 0.89 -32.70
CA LEU A 253 -8.55 1.01 -33.81
C LEU A 253 -7.31 0.14 -33.59
N GLU A 254 -6.80 0.09 -32.37
CA GLU A 254 -5.60 -0.67 -32.01
C GLU A 254 -5.91 -2.12 -31.59
N GLN A 255 -7.19 -2.50 -31.54
CA GLN A 255 -7.67 -3.84 -31.15
C GLN A 255 -7.11 -4.29 -29.79
N LEU A 256 -7.06 -3.38 -28.81
CA LEU A 256 -6.36 -3.61 -27.53
C LEU A 256 -7.07 -4.63 -26.62
N CYS A 257 -8.41 -4.67 -26.65
CA CYS A 257 -9.21 -5.66 -25.96
C CYS A 257 -10.60 -5.81 -26.60
N HIS A 258 -11.25 -6.94 -26.33
CA HIS A 258 -12.62 -7.23 -26.75
C HIS A 258 -13.55 -7.28 -25.54
N ASN A 259 -14.87 -7.20 -25.76
CA ASN A 259 -15.89 -7.35 -24.73
C ASN A 259 -15.66 -6.48 -23.49
N TYR A 260 -15.39 -5.19 -23.73
CA TYR A 260 -15.16 -4.22 -22.66
C TYR A 260 -16.36 -3.30 -22.43
N THR A 261 -16.42 -2.77 -21.21
CA THR A 261 -17.34 -1.71 -20.81
C THR A 261 -16.52 -0.57 -20.23
N ILE A 262 -16.78 0.64 -20.69
CA ILE A 262 -16.15 1.87 -20.18
C ILE A 262 -17.25 2.81 -19.67
N LYS A 263 -17.07 3.33 -18.47
CA LYS A 263 -18.00 4.27 -17.84
C LYS A 263 -17.23 5.35 -17.09
N GLN A 264 -17.69 6.58 -17.18
CA GLN A 264 -17.24 7.65 -16.30
C GLN A 264 -18.21 7.78 -15.14
N ILE A 265 -17.68 7.78 -13.91
CA ILE A 265 -18.44 8.02 -12.69
C ILE A 265 -17.67 9.09 -11.91
N GLN A 266 -18.30 10.25 -11.69
CA GLN A 266 -17.65 11.43 -11.10
C GLN A 266 -16.40 11.83 -11.90
N ASN A 267 -15.23 11.84 -11.24
CA ASN A 267 -13.93 12.19 -11.82
C ASN A 267 -13.07 10.93 -12.09
N LYS A 268 -13.72 9.77 -12.27
CA LYS A 268 -13.03 8.50 -12.53
C LYS A 268 -13.59 7.81 -13.75
N ILE A 269 -12.70 7.18 -14.51
CA ILE A 269 -13.03 6.32 -15.64
C ILE A 269 -12.81 4.87 -15.22
N TYR A 270 -13.86 4.07 -15.34
CA TYR A 270 -13.86 2.65 -15.05
C TYR A 270 -13.90 1.89 -16.36
N LEU A 271 -12.91 1.03 -16.57
CA LEU A 271 -12.85 0.07 -17.66
C LEU A 271 -12.91 -1.34 -17.08
N ARG A 272 -13.79 -2.18 -17.63
CA ARG A 272 -13.88 -3.60 -17.30
C ARG A 272 -13.98 -4.42 -18.57
N TRP A 273 -13.25 -5.51 -18.67
CA TRP A 273 -13.29 -6.42 -19.81
C TRP A 273 -13.37 -7.86 -19.35
N THR A 274 -14.00 -8.71 -20.17
CA THR A 274 -14.01 -10.16 -19.97
C THR A 274 -12.95 -10.80 -20.85
N ARG A 275 -12.36 -11.88 -20.35
CA ARG A 275 -11.48 -12.74 -21.14
C ARG A 275 -12.28 -13.73 -21.96
#